data_AF-A0A7S3EU10-F1
#
_entry.id   AF-A0A7S3EU10-F1
#
_cell.length_a   1.000
_cell.length_b   1.000
_cell.length_c   1.000
_cell.angle_alpha   90.00
_cell.angle_beta   90.00
_cell.angle_gamma   90.00
#
_symmetry.space_group_name_H-M   'P 1'
#
loop_
_entity.id
_entity.type
_entity.pdbx_description
1 polymer ?
#
loop_
_entity_poly.entity_id
_entity_poly.type
_entity_poly.pdbx_seq_one_letter_code
_entity_poly.pdbx_strand_id
1 'polypeptide(L)'
;MGRMLRLKAELKYIVDLPEYAQQDFRKKRGEDADDEDTDGEGGVRAILLDEEGFWCPLVEALKIMTPIVRLLRICDGERPAMGKVYDKMFLLTQRVEKSSVPWAATAKKKIEERWEYLHSFMHGAGYAFDPEFLEMTGDWDEAVTNGAMEIIERICLRKSSARASSQSPPS
;
A
#
# COMPACT_ATOMS: atom_id res chain seq x y z
N MET A 1 8.12 2.13 -7.92
CA MET A 1 9.23 3.09 -8.05
C MET A 1 9.89 3.08 -9.43
N GLY A 2 10.45 1.97 -9.92
CA GLY A 2 11.22 1.96 -11.18
C GLY A 2 10.51 2.54 -12.42
N ARG A 3 9.22 2.23 -12.63
CA ARG A 3 8.43 2.82 -13.73
C ARG A 3 8.32 4.35 -13.65
N MET A 4 8.13 4.90 -12.44
CA MET A 4 8.01 6.35 -12.22
C MET A 4 9.34 7.06 -12.47
N LEU A 5 10.47 6.47 -12.05
CA LEU A 5 11.80 7.05 -12.31
C LEU A 5 12.10 7.11 -13.81
N ARG A 6 11.70 6.06 -14.55
CA ARG A 6 11.80 6.05 -16.01
C ARG A 6 10.92 7.13 -16.64
N LEU A 7 9.65 7.20 -16.23
CA LEU A 7 8.71 8.22 -16.73
C LEU A 7 9.22 9.65 -16.45
N LYS A 8 9.77 9.89 -15.25
CA LYS A 8 10.40 11.17 -14.91
C LYS A 8 11.52 11.52 -15.89
N ALA A 9 12.43 10.59 -16.14
CA ALA A 9 13.54 10.81 -17.07
C ALA A 9 13.06 11.05 -18.50
N GLU A 10 12.08 10.28 -18.96
CA GLU A 10 11.47 10.43 -20.29
C GLU A 10 10.76 11.78 -20.44
N LEU A 11 9.96 12.20 -19.45
CA LEU A 11 9.27 13.49 -19.48
C LEU A 11 10.23 14.67 -19.47
N LYS A 12 11.30 14.59 -18.65
CA LYS A 12 12.36 15.60 -18.64
C LYS A 12 13.06 15.71 -19.99
N TYR A 13 13.39 14.55 -20.58
CA TYR A 13 13.99 14.51 -21.91
C TYR A 13 13.10 15.17 -22.96
N ILE A 14 11.79 14.88 -22.96
CA ILE A 14 10.83 15.43 -23.92
C ILE A 14 10.78 16.96 -23.85
N VAL A 15 10.72 17.55 -22.64
CA VAL A 15 10.62 19.02 -22.49
C VAL A 15 11.92 19.77 -22.75
N ASP A 16 13.03 19.05 -22.88
CA ASP A 16 14.33 19.61 -23.28
C ASP A 16 14.57 19.50 -24.79
N LEU A 17 13.70 18.81 -25.55
CA LEU A 17 13.83 18.72 -27.00
C LEU A 17 13.53 20.08 -27.67
N PRO A 18 14.32 20.50 -28.69
CA PRO A 18 14.05 21.73 -29.44
C PRO A 18 12.69 21.72 -30.14
N GLU A 19 12.21 20.53 -30.51
CA GLU A 19 10.92 20.28 -31.15
C GLU A 19 9.76 20.58 -30.20
N TYR A 20 9.93 20.33 -28.89
CA TYR A 20 8.91 20.60 -27.89
C TYR A 20 8.69 22.12 -27.72
N ALA A 21 9.78 22.90 -27.70
CA ALA A 21 9.75 24.36 -27.60
C ALA A 21 9.18 25.06 -28.86
N GLN A 22 8.96 24.32 -29.95
CA GLN A 22 8.38 24.84 -31.20
C GLN A 22 6.90 24.49 -31.34
N GLN A 23 6.31 23.75 -30.38
CA GLN A 23 4.91 23.36 -30.44
C GLN A 23 4.02 24.54 -30.02
N ASP A 24 3.05 24.88 -30.87
CA ASP A 24 2.04 25.90 -30.55
C ASP A 24 0.94 25.29 -29.67
N PHE A 25 1.05 25.49 -28.35
CA PHE A 25 0.08 24.99 -27.37
C PHE A 25 -1.19 25.87 -27.27
N ARG A 26 -1.24 27.03 -27.92
CA ARG A 26 -2.42 27.93 -27.90
C ARG A 26 -3.53 27.44 -28.83
N LYS A 27 -3.18 26.77 -29.93
CA LYS A 27 -4.10 26.53 -31.07
C LYS A 27 -5.14 25.41 -30.89
N LYS A 28 -5.24 24.79 -29.70
CA LYS A 28 -6.15 23.65 -29.45
C LYS A 28 -7.33 23.96 -28.52
N ARG A 29 -7.46 25.20 -28.04
CA ARG A 29 -8.58 25.64 -27.19
C ARG A 29 -9.65 26.24 -28.10
N GLY A 30 -10.84 25.63 -28.14
CA GLY A 30 -11.99 26.22 -28.84
C GLY A 30 -12.28 27.63 -28.33
N GLU A 31 -12.87 28.45 -29.18
CA GLU A 31 -13.01 29.92 -29.07
C GLU A 31 -13.79 30.46 -27.85
N ASP A 32 -14.15 29.62 -26.86
CA ASP A 32 -15.09 29.94 -25.78
C ASP A 32 -14.51 29.80 -24.36
N ALA A 33 -13.20 30.00 -24.14
CA ALA A 33 -12.61 29.91 -22.80
C ALA A 33 -12.07 31.27 -22.32
N ASP A 34 -12.77 31.85 -21.33
CA ASP A 34 -12.39 33.07 -20.62
C ASP A 34 -10.92 33.06 -20.15
N ASP A 35 -10.25 34.19 -20.36
CA ASP A 35 -8.84 34.45 -20.08
C ASP A 35 -8.51 34.39 -18.58
N GLU A 36 -8.23 33.19 -18.06
CA GLU A 36 -7.27 33.03 -16.96
C GLU A 36 -5.97 32.47 -17.57
N ASP A 37 -5.02 33.39 -17.81
CA ASP A 37 -3.68 33.14 -18.33
C ASP A 37 -2.96 32.08 -17.48
N THR A 38 -3.11 30.82 -17.89
CA THR A 38 -2.16 29.75 -17.61
C THR A 38 -1.43 29.47 -18.90
N ASP A 39 -0.24 30.03 -18.97
CA ASP A 39 0.83 29.84 -19.94
C ASP A 39 1.19 28.34 -20.05
N GLY A 40 0.39 27.63 -20.85
CA GLY A 40 0.36 26.17 -20.92
C GLY A 40 1.67 25.48 -21.34
N GLU A 41 2.58 26.19 -22.01
CA GLU A 41 3.90 25.68 -22.38
C GLU A 41 4.94 25.90 -21.27
N GLY A 42 5.04 27.14 -20.79
CA GLY A 42 5.97 27.55 -19.73
C GLY A 42 5.66 26.83 -18.41
N GLY A 43 4.38 26.66 -18.09
CA GLY A 43 3.92 26.00 -16.87
C GLY A 43 4.26 24.51 -16.83
N VAL A 44 3.98 23.74 -17.89
CA VAL A 44 4.27 22.29 -17.92
C VAL A 44 5.76 22.03 -17.87
N ARG A 45 6.56 22.80 -18.63
CA ARG A 45 8.02 22.68 -18.60
C ARG A 45 8.58 23.03 -17.21
N ALA A 46 8.09 24.11 -16.58
CA ALA A 46 8.51 24.50 -15.24
C ALA A 46 8.23 23.40 -14.22
N ILE A 47 7.02 22.82 -14.21
CA ILE A 47 6.65 21.72 -13.32
C ILE A 47 7.53 20.48 -13.54
N LEU A 48 7.74 20.09 -14.80
CA LEU A 48 8.51 18.87 -15.10
C LEU A 48 10.01 19.02 -14.79
N LEU A 49 10.55 20.24 -14.79
CA LEU A 49 11.93 20.50 -14.40
C LEU A 49 12.10 20.73 -12.90
N ASP A 50 11.04 21.11 -12.19
CA ASP A 50 11.03 21.37 -10.75
C ASP A 50 11.22 20.08 -9.93
N GLU A 51 12.46 19.86 -9.49
CA GLU A 51 12.82 18.72 -8.64
C GLU A 51 12.22 18.82 -7.23
N GLU A 52 12.31 20.00 -6.62
CA GLU A 52 11.99 20.18 -5.22
C GLU A 52 10.49 20.35 -4.98
N GLY A 53 9.79 21.11 -5.83
CA GLY A 53 8.38 21.41 -5.66
C GLY A 53 7.44 20.37 -6.28
N PHE A 54 7.85 19.65 -7.34
CA PHE A 54 7.01 18.63 -7.97
C PHE A 54 7.49 17.20 -7.69
N TRP A 55 8.72 16.85 -8.08
CA TRP A 55 9.15 15.45 -8.07
C TRP A 55 9.39 14.89 -6.67
N CYS A 56 10.05 15.65 -5.78
CA CYS A 56 10.32 15.21 -4.41
C CYS A 56 9.02 14.91 -3.63
N PRO A 57 8.01 15.81 -3.57
CA PRO A 57 6.74 15.53 -2.93
C PRO A 57 5.99 14.34 -3.56
N LEU A 58 6.01 14.22 -4.90
CA LEU A 58 5.41 13.09 -5.60
C LEU A 58 6.05 11.76 -5.19
N VAL A 59 7.38 11.72 -5.08
CA VAL A 59 8.11 10.53 -4.62
C VAL A 59 7.70 10.16 -3.20
N GLU A 60 7.66 11.12 -2.28
CA GLU A 60 7.24 10.87 -0.90
C GLU A 60 5.79 10.37 -0.82
N ALA A 61 4.88 10.94 -1.63
CA ALA A 61 3.50 10.46 -1.71
C ALA A 61 3.44 9.00 -2.21
N LEU A 62 4.19 8.68 -3.27
CA LEU A 62 4.22 7.33 -3.83
C LEU A 62 4.84 6.29 -2.88
N LYS A 63 5.75 6.71 -1.99
CA LYS A 63 6.30 5.83 -0.95
C LYS A 63 5.21 5.29 -0.01
N ILE A 64 4.13 6.04 0.23
CA ILE A 64 2.97 5.59 1.02
C ILE A 64 1.92 4.91 0.14
N MET A 65 1.58 5.51 -1.01
CA MET A 65 0.50 5.01 -1.87
C MET A 65 0.83 3.65 -2.50
N THR A 66 2.09 3.40 -2.85
CA THR A 66 2.48 2.14 -3.50
C THR A 66 2.22 0.91 -2.61
N PRO A 67 2.66 0.88 -1.33
CA PRO A 67 2.27 -0.19 -0.41
C PRO A 67 0.76 -0.37 -0.24
N ILE A 68 -0.02 0.70 -0.16
CA ILE A 68 -1.49 0.63 -0.05
C ILE A 68 -2.09 -0.10 -1.25
N VAL A 69 -1.75 0.32 -2.47
CA VAL A 69 -2.26 -0.32 -3.69
C VAL A 69 -1.85 -1.79 -3.77
N ARG A 70 -0.63 -2.12 -3.34
CA ARG A 70 -0.16 -3.53 -3.28
C ARG A 70 -0.94 -4.34 -2.26
N LEU A 71 -1.22 -3.80 -1.09
CA LEU A 71 -2.03 -4.44 -0.06
C LEU A 71 -3.45 -4.70 -0.58
N LEU A 72 -4.10 -3.70 -1.17
CA LEU A 72 -5.42 -3.86 -1.79
C LEU A 72 -5.43 -4.96 -2.86
N ARG A 73 -4.40 -5.00 -3.71
CA ARG A 73 -4.26 -6.05 -4.73
C ARG A 73 -4.13 -7.46 -4.12
N ILE A 74 -3.54 -7.58 -2.93
CA ILE A 74 -3.46 -8.86 -2.20
C ILE A 74 -4.83 -9.22 -1.64
N CYS A 75 -5.55 -8.26 -1.07
CA CYS A 75 -6.90 -8.46 -0.55
C CYS A 75 -7.90 -8.88 -1.64
N ASP A 76 -7.78 -8.33 -2.85
CA ASP A 76 -8.61 -8.67 -4.01
C ASP A 76 -8.18 -9.99 -4.69
N GLY A 77 -7.12 -10.64 -4.20
CA GLY A 77 -6.62 -11.89 -4.75
C GLY A 77 -7.41 -13.11 -4.25
N GLU A 78 -7.47 -14.16 -5.07
CA GLU A 78 -8.14 -15.42 -4.71
C GLU A 78 -7.26 -16.37 -3.87
N ARG A 79 -5.97 -16.05 -3.73
CA ARG A 79 -5.01 -16.91 -3.01
C ARG A 79 -5.11 -16.68 -1.51
N PRO A 80 -4.86 -17.70 -0.67
CA PRO A 80 -4.76 -17.52 0.77
C PRO A 80 -3.71 -16.46 1.10
N ALA A 81 -4.16 -15.37 1.73
CA ALA A 81 -3.35 -14.19 1.91
C ALA A 81 -3.43 -13.58 3.31
N MET A 82 -4.13 -14.19 4.28
CA MET A 82 -4.36 -13.61 5.61
C MET A 82 -3.05 -13.18 6.30
N GLY A 83 -2.02 -14.03 6.28
CA GLY A 83 -0.70 -13.69 6.82
C GLY A 83 0.04 -12.61 6.04
N LYS A 84 -0.09 -12.61 4.71
CA LYS A 84 0.49 -11.59 3.83
C LYS A 84 -0.17 -10.22 4.03
N VAL A 85 -1.49 -10.19 4.23
CA VAL A 85 -2.23 -8.97 4.58
C VAL A 85 -1.70 -8.41 5.89
N TYR A 86 -1.48 -9.27 6.91
CA TYR A 86 -0.89 -8.85 8.18
C TYR A 86 0.49 -8.21 7.99
N ASP A 87 1.42 -8.91 7.34
CA ASP A 87 2.77 -8.40 7.05
C ASP A 87 2.73 -7.04 6.34
N LYS A 88 1.94 -6.94 5.27
CA LYS A 88 1.87 -5.70 4.47
C LYS A 88 1.21 -4.57 5.24
N MET A 89 0.22 -4.85 6.09
CA MET A 89 -0.38 -3.82 6.94
C MET A 89 0.63 -3.32 7.99
N PHE A 90 1.33 -4.24 8.67
CA PHE A 90 2.34 -3.88 9.66
C PHE A 90 3.46 -3.01 9.06
N LEU A 91 3.99 -3.40 7.90
CA LEU A 91 5.00 -2.63 7.17
C LEU A 91 4.46 -1.27 6.67
N LEU A 92 3.19 -1.21 6.26
CA LEU A 92 2.54 0.05 5.85
C LEU A 92 2.47 1.03 7.03
N THR A 93 2.03 0.57 8.21
CA THR A 93 1.95 1.40 9.41
C THR A 93 3.32 1.98 9.78
N GLN A 94 4.37 1.14 9.86
CA GLN A 94 5.73 1.61 10.12
C GLN A 94 6.22 2.65 9.10
N ARG A 95 5.83 2.49 7.83
CA ARG A 95 6.25 3.39 6.76
C ARG A 95 5.55 4.73 6.82
N VAL A 96 4.27 4.75 7.17
CA VAL A 96 3.51 5.99 7.36
C VAL A 96 4.02 6.74 8.58
N GLU A 97 4.36 6.04 9.67
CA GLU A 97 4.96 6.66 10.87
C GLU A 97 6.28 7.35 10.61
N LYS A 98 7.09 6.82 9.69
CA LYS A 98 8.39 7.40 9.30
C LYS A 98 8.26 8.45 8.19
N SER A 99 7.06 8.75 7.72
CA SER A 99 6.85 9.67 6.60
C SER A 99 6.79 11.12 7.05
N SER A 100 7.35 12.02 6.24
CA SER A 100 7.34 13.47 6.45
C SER A 100 6.27 14.19 5.61
N VAL A 101 5.41 13.47 4.88
CA VAL A 101 4.37 14.12 4.08
C VAL A 101 3.33 14.82 4.97
N PRO A 102 2.81 16.00 4.59
CA PRO A 102 1.90 16.78 5.43
C PRO A 102 0.63 16.02 5.86
N TRP A 103 0.17 15.09 5.01
CA TRP A 103 -1.04 14.30 5.24
C TRP A 103 -0.79 12.94 5.92
N ALA A 104 0.44 12.66 6.37
CA ALA A 104 0.82 11.36 6.94
C ALA A 104 -0.06 10.98 8.15
N ALA A 105 -0.33 11.93 9.05
CA ALA A 105 -1.18 11.72 10.21
C ALA A 105 -2.62 11.32 9.81
N THR A 106 -3.18 11.98 8.79
CA THR A 106 -4.50 11.64 8.25
C THR A 106 -4.52 10.25 7.62
N ALA A 107 -3.46 9.89 6.88
CA ALA A 107 -3.34 8.55 6.31
C ALA A 107 -3.20 7.49 7.40
N LYS A 108 -2.39 7.73 8.44
CA LYS A 108 -2.23 6.82 9.59
C LYS A 108 -3.58 6.51 10.23
N LYS A 109 -4.34 7.55 10.59
CA LYS A 109 -5.68 7.38 11.17
C LYS A 109 -6.60 6.54 10.29
N LYS A 110 -6.65 6.81 8.98
CA LYS A 110 -7.48 6.04 8.04
C LYS A 110 -7.03 4.58 7.93
N ILE A 111 -5.72 4.32 7.97
CA ILE A 111 -5.18 2.97 7.91
C ILE A 111 -5.52 2.20 9.19
N GLU A 112 -5.37 2.82 10.36
CA GLU A 112 -5.73 2.24 11.66
C GLU A 112 -7.22 1.92 11.74
N GLU A 113 -8.10 2.87 11.37
CA GLU A 113 -9.55 2.67 11.33
C GLU A 113 -9.94 1.48 10.41
N ARG A 114 -9.29 1.38 9.24
CA ARG A 114 -9.53 0.26 8.32
C ARG A 114 -8.97 -1.04 8.86
N TRP A 115 -7.83 -0.99 9.55
CA TRP A 115 -7.23 -2.16 10.17
C TRP A 115 -8.13 -2.71 11.26
N GLU A 116 -8.63 -1.88 12.17
CA GLU A 116 -9.51 -2.31 13.25
C GLU A 116 -10.76 -3.04 12.72
N TYR A 117 -11.35 -2.56 11.63
CA TYR A 117 -12.52 -3.20 11.02
C TYR A 117 -12.21 -4.53 10.31
N LEU A 118 -11.04 -4.66 9.69
CA LEU A 118 -10.67 -5.83 8.88
C LEU A 118 -9.86 -6.87 9.65
N HIS A 119 -9.20 -6.46 10.73
CA HIS A 119 -8.29 -7.29 11.48
C HIS A 119 -9.05 -8.33 12.31
N SER A 120 -8.47 -9.53 12.35
CA SER A 120 -8.94 -10.61 13.20
C SER A 120 -7.74 -11.46 13.61
N PHE A 121 -7.88 -12.23 14.67
CA PHE A 121 -6.86 -13.15 15.16
C PHE A 121 -6.36 -14.13 14.05
N MET A 122 -7.18 -14.37 13.01
CA MET A 122 -6.81 -15.18 11.85
C MET A 122 -5.69 -14.56 11.01
N HIS A 123 -5.57 -13.23 10.96
CA HIS A 123 -4.50 -12.55 10.23
C HIS A 123 -3.16 -12.74 10.93
N GLY A 124 -3.11 -12.50 12.24
CA GLY A 124 -1.93 -12.75 13.07
C GLY A 124 -1.51 -14.22 13.06
N ALA A 125 -2.47 -15.15 13.25
CA ALA A 125 -2.20 -16.58 13.14
C ALA A 125 -1.73 -16.99 11.73
N GLY A 126 -2.35 -16.41 10.70
CA GLY A 126 -1.99 -16.65 9.31
C GLY A 126 -0.57 -16.20 9.01
N TYR A 127 -0.09 -15.12 9.65
CA TYR A 127 1.30 -14.69 9.55
C TYR A 127 2.23 -15.64 10.30
N ALA A 128 1.89 -16.02 11.54
CA ALA A 128 2.67 -16.94 12.36
C ALA A 128 2.90 -18.31 11.69
N PHE A 129 1.91 -18.82 10.95
CA PHE A 129 1.96 -20.16 10.36
C PHE A 129 2.29 -20.17 8.86
N ASP A 130 2.55 -19.03 8.22
CA ASP A 130 3.00 -18.99 6.82
C ASP A 130 4.50 -19.31 6.76
N PRO A 131 4.92 -20.39 6.07
CA PRO A 131 6.33 -20.77 5.95
C PRO A 131 7.22 -19.66 5.39
N GLU A 132 6.66 -18.76 4.57
CA GLU A 132 7.37 -17.62 3.99
C GLU A 132 7.93 -16.66 5.05
N PHE A 133 7.36 -16.65 6.25
CA PHE A 133 7.74 -15.73 7.34
C PHE A 133 8.48 -16.40 8.50
N LEU A 134 8.73 -17.71 8.45
CA LEU A 134 9.36 -18.45 9.56
C LEU A 134 10.80 -18.00 9.86
N GLU A 135 11.51 -17.49 8.86
CA GLU A 135 12.88 -16.98 9.00
C GLU A 135 12.95 -15.48 9.32
N MET A 136 11.81 -14.80 9.46
CA MET A 136 11.79 -13.40 9.88
C MET A 136 12.26 -13.30 11.34
N THR A 137 13.47 -12.76 11.54
CA THR A 137 14.22 -12.73 12.82
C THR A 137 13.70 -11.68 13.82
N GLY A 138 12.39 -11.53 13.96
CA GLY A 138 11.77 -10.61 14.92
C GLY A 138 10.81 -11.32 15.86
N ASP A 139 10.69 -10.81 17.08
CA ASP A 139 9.65 -11.27 18.00
C ASP A 139 8.26 -11.01 17.40
N TRP A 140 7.35 -11.97 17.57
CA TRP A 140 5.95 -11.78 17.25
C TRP A 140 5.38 -10.67 18.13
N ASP A 141 4.68 -9.74 17.51
CA ASP A 141 3.88 -8.79 18.27
C ASP A 141 2.73 -9.50 18.99
N GLU A 142 2.04 -8.75 19.84
CA GLU A 142 0.92 -9.26 20.63
C GLU A 142 -0.20 -9.84 19.75
N ALA A 143 -0.51 -9.23 18.61
CA ALA A 143 -1.59 -9.69 17.75
C ALA A 143 -1.25 -11.01 17.05
N VAL A 144 0.01 -11.20 16.63
CA VAL A 144 0.50 -12.46 16.07
C VAL A 144 0.50 -13.55 17.13
N THR A 145 1.02 -13.26 18.33
CA THR A 145 1.09 -14.22 19.44
C THR A 145 -0.31 -14.67 19.87
N ASN A 146 -1.21 -13.73 20.13
CA ASN A 146 -2.59 -14.01 20.52
C ASN A 146 -3.33 -14.78 19.41
N GLY A 147 -3.12 -14.39 18.15
CA GLY A 147 -3.70 -15.08 17.00
C GLY A 147 -3.28 -16.55 16.92
N ALA A 148 -1.98 -16.81 17.01
CA ALA A 148 -1.43 -18.16 16.96
C ALA A 148 -1.99 -19.04 18.11
N MET A 149 -1.99 -18.51 19.33
CA MET A 149 -2.49 -19.22 20.52
C MET A 149 -3.97 -19.56 20.40
N GLU A 150 -4.81 -18.61 19.99
CA GLU A 150 -6.26 -18.83 19.79
C GLU A 150 -6.52 -19.97 18.80
N ILE A 151 -5.77 -20.04 17.70
CA ILE A 151 -5.91 -21.13 16.71
C ILE A 151 -5.45 -22.47 17.29
N ILE A 152 -4.31 -22.51 17.97
CA ILE A 152 -3.77 -23.73 18.57
C ILE A 152 -4.77 -24.30 19.59
N GLU A 153 -5.30 -23.46 20.47
CA GLU A 153 -6.28 -23.85 21.47
C GLU A 153 -7.54 -24.43 20.83
N ARG A 154 -8.10 -23.76 19.82
CA ARG A 154 -9.28 -24.25 19.09
C ARG A 154 -9.03 -25.60 18.41
N ILE A 155 -7.85 -25.81 17.81
CA ILE A 155 -7.48 -27.09 17.20
C ILE A 155 -7.39 -28.19 18.26
N CYS A 156 -6.77 -27.91 19.40
CA CYS A 156 -6.65 -28.84 20.51
C CYS A 156 -8.02 -29.24 21.07
N LEU A 157 -8.90 -28.28 21.32
CA LEU A 157 -10.26 -28.53 21.80
C LEU A 157 -11.09 -29.36 20.81
N ARG A 158 -11.01 -29.05 19.51
CA ARG A 158 -11.70 -29.81 18.47
C ARG A 158 -11.24 -31.26 18.41
N LYS A 159 -9.93 -31.51 18.52
CA LYS A 159 -9.38 -32.89 18.54
C LYS A 159 -9.86 -33.67 19.75
N SER A 160 -9.92 -33.04 20.92
CA SER A 160 -10.44 -33.67 22.15
C SER A 160 -11.92 -34.00 22.04
N SER A 161 -12.74 -33.08 21.51
CA SER A 161 -14.17 -33.30 21.30
C SER A 161 -14.45 -34.42 20.29
N ALA A 162 -13.76 -34.43 19.15
CA ALA A 162 -13.89 -35.49 18.14
C ALA A 162 -13.52 -36.88 18.70
N ARG A 163 -12.48 -36.95 19.56
CA ARG A 163 -12.10 -38.19 20.24
C ARG A 163 -13.20 -38.67 21.20
N ALA A 164 -13.81 -37.76 21.97
CA ALA A 164 -14.90 -38.11 22.88
C ALA A 164 -16.13 -38.66 22.12
N SER A 165 -16.53 -38.04 21.00
CA SER A 165 -17.65 -38.51 20.17
C SER A 165 -17.40 -39.86 19.49
N SER A 166 -16.14 -40.23 19.23
CA SER A 166 -15.79 -41.54 18.67
C SER A 166 -15.79 -42.68 19.70
N GLN A 167 -15.76 -42.34 21.00
CA GLN A 167 -15.69 -43.31 22.10
C GLN A 167 -17.04 -43.54 22.79
N SER A 168 -18.08 -42.76 22.44
CA SER A 168 -19.44 -43.00 22.91
C SER A 168 -20.03 -44.25 22.23
N PRO A 169 -20.59 -45.21 23.00
CA PRO A 169 -21.19 -46.42 22.44
C PRO A 169 -22.43 -46.09 21.59
N PRO A 170 -22.73 -46.89 20.54
CA PRO A 170 -23.93 -46.69 19.74
C PRO A 170 -25.19 -46.87 20.59
N SER A 171 -26.13 -45.95 20.41
CA SER A 171 -27.46 -45.94 21.04
C SER A 171 -28.37 -47.04 20.52
#